data_AF-A0A7X7S0X5-F1
#
_entry.id   AF-A0A7X7S0X5-F1
#
_cell.length_a   1.000
_cell.length_b   1.000
_cell.length_c   1.000
_cell.angle_alpha   90.00
_cell.angle_beta   90.00
_cell.angle_gamma   90.00
#
_symmetry.space_group_name_H-M   'P 1'
#
loop_
_entity.id
_entity.type
_entity.pdbx_description
1 polymer ?
#
loop_
_entity_poly.entity_id
_entity_poly.type
_entity_poly.pdbx_seq_one_letter_code
_entity_poly.pdbx_strand_id
1 'polypeptide(L)' 'MLNHWSKMAKSHWKEHLPGYYQKLQKEGTLEQKLQEAGEKAKEMLAELMEQGMRRNEALEIVLPQFILLTPEKNLD' A
#
# COMPACT_ATOMS: atom_id res chain seq x y z
N MET A 1 6.44 11.09 -9.25
CA MET A 1 5.01 10.99 -9.60
C MET A 1 4.48 9.67 -9.07
N LEU A 2 3.36 9.68 -8.33
CA LEU A 2 2.78 8.46 -7.75
C LEU A 2 2.15 7.58 -8.83
N ASN A 3 2.50 6.29 -8.84
CA ASN A 3 1.89 5.28 -9.70
C ASN A 3 0.47 4.91 -9.20
N HIS A 4 -0.24 4.03 -9.91
CA HIS A 4 -1.61 3.62 -9.53
C HIS A 4 -1.69 3.04 -8.11
N TRP A 5 -0.77 2.16 -7.75
CA TRP A 5 -0.70 1.53 -6.42
C TRP A 5 -0.40 2.54 -5.32
N SER A 6 0.53 3.46 -5.55
CA SER A 6 0.84 4.53 -4.60
C SER A 6 -0.36 5.44 -4.34
N LYS A 7 -1.17 5.74 -5.36
CA LYS A 7 -2.42 6.50 -5.19
C LYS A 7 -3.45 5.72 -4.37
N MET A 8 -3.55 4.42 -4.59
CA MET A 8 -4.42 3.54 -3.82
C MET A 8 -4.01 3.47 -2.35
N ALA A 9 -2.72 3.28 -2.07
CA ALA A 9 -2.17 3.31 -0.72
C ALA A 9 -2.46 4.66 -0.05
N LYS A 10 -2.29 5.77 -0.78
CA LYS A 10 -2.57 7.12 -0.26
C LYS A 10 -4.02 7.26 0.21
N SER A 11 -4.97 6.81 -0.59
CA SER A 11 -6.40 6.86 -0.24
C SER A 11 -6.68 5.99 0.99
N HIS A 12 -6.25 4.73 0.98
CA HIS A 12 -6.47 3.79 2.08
C HIS A 12 -5.85 4.29 3.39
N TRP A 13 -4.59 4.72 3.36
CA TRP A 13 -3.87 5.12 4.56
C TRP A 13 -4.45 6.40 5.16
N LYS A 14 -4.89 7.34 4.32
CA LYS A 14 -5.53 8.56 4.80
C LYS A 14 -6.84 8.27 5.53
N GLU A 15 -7.60 7.29 5.08
CA GLU A 15 -8.92 6.95 5.63
C GLU A 15 -8.84 6.00 6.83
N HIS A 16 -8.02 4.95 6.73
CA HIS A 16 -8.00 3.85 7.69
C HIS A 16 -6.79 3.83 8.62
N LEU A 17 -5.77 4.65 8.34
CA LEU A 17 -4.53 4.74 9.12
C LEU A 17 -4.18 6.22 9.40
N PRO A 18 -5.10 7.03 9.93
CA PRO A 18 -4.92 8.47 10.03
C PRO A 18 -3.70 8.85 10.90
N GLY A 19 -3.40 8.10 11.96
CA GLY A 19 -2.24 8.33 12.81
C GLY A 19 -0.91 8.10 12.08
N TYR A 20 -0.79 6.96 11.40
CA TYR A 20 0.35 6.62 10.56
C TYR A 20 0.52 7.63 9.41
N TYR A 21 -0.57 7.98 8.72
CA TYR A 21 -0.54 8.96 7.63
C TYR A 21 -0.04 10.32 8.12
N GLN A 22 -0.58 10.82 9.25
CA GLN A 22 -0.13 12.08 9.84
C GLN A 22 1.32 12.04 10.30
N LYS A 23 1.77 10.91 10.87
CA LYS A 23 3.16 10.72 11.28
C LYS A 23 4.10 10.88 10.07
N LEU A 24 3.82 10.18 8.97
CA LEU A 24 4.62 10.29 7.75
C LEU A 24 4.61 11.71 7.15
N GLN A 25 3.49 12.43 7.26
CA GLN A 25 3.44 13.84 6.85
C GLN A 25 4.34 14.73 7.72
N LYS A 26 4.28 14.57 9.04
CA LYS A 26 5.12 15.33 9.98
C LYS A 26 6.60 15.06 9.79
N GLU A 27 6.95 13.82 9.45
CA GLU A 27 8.32 13.40 9.14
C GLU A 27 8.77 13.81 7.73
N GLY A 28 7.87 14.29 6.87
CA GLY A 28 8.19 14.63 5.47
C GLY A 28 8.45 13.41 4.57
N THR A 29 8.15 12.21 5.03
CA THR A 29 8.47 10.94 4.35
C THR A 29 7.28 10.30 3.63
N LEU A 30 6.10 10.92 3.71
CA LEU A 30 4.86 10.37 3.14
C LEU A 30 4.99 9.99 1.66
N GLU A 31 5.49 10.90 0.81
CA GLU A 31 5.57 10.63 -0.62
C GLU A 31 6.51 9.45 -0.93
N GLN A 32 7.68 9.41 -0.27
CA GLN A 32 8.63 8.31 -0.39
C GLN A 32 7.99 6.98 0.02
N LYS A 33 7.26 6.94 1.13
CA LYS A 33 6.63 5.70 1.62
C LYS A 33 5.48 5.23 0.73
N LEU A 34 4.70 6.14 0.16
CA LEU A 34 3.68 5.80 -0.83
C LEU A 34 4.30 5.26 -2.13
N GLN A 35 5.43 5.83 -2.57
CA GLN A 35 6.15 5.32 -3.73
C GLN A 35 6.74 3.93 -3.45
N GLU A 36 7.38 3.74 -2.29
CA GLU A 36 7.94 2.46 -1.86
C GLU A 36 6.87 1.36 -1.82
N ALA A 37 5.71 1.63 -1.20
CA ALA A 37 4.59 0.70 -1.16
C ALA A 37 4.07 0.34 -2.56
N GLY A 38 3.97 1.34 -3.45
CA GLY A 38 3.48 1.14 -4.81
C GLY A 38 4.43 0.34 -5.70
N GLU A 39 5.75 0.58 -5.59
CA GLU A 39 6.74 -0.21 -6.34
C GLU A 39 6.82 -1.65 -5.81
N LYS A 40 6.87 -1.85 -4.49
CA LYS A 40 6.87 -3.20 -3.90
C LYS A 40 5.63 -4.01 -4.28
N ALA A 41 4.46 -3.37 -4.28
CA ALA A 41 3.23 -4.02 -4.72
C ALA A 41 3.28 -4.43 -6.20
N LYS A 42 3.81 -3.55 -7.06
CA LYS A 42 3.96 -3.84 -8.49
C LYS A 42 4.96 -4.97 -8.75
N GLU A 43 6.11 -4.95 -8.07
CA GLU A 43 7.17 -5.96 -8.19
C GLU A 43 6.65 -7.34 -7.76
N MET A 44 6.11 -7.45 -6.54
CA MET A 44 5.58 -8.73 -6.06
C MET A 44 4.41 -9.25 -6.90
N LEU A 45 3.53 -8.36 -7.40
CA LEU A 45 2.45 -8.78 -8.29
C LEU A 45 3.01 -9.38 -9.59
N ALA A 46 4.05 -8.77 -10.17
CA ALA A 46 4.70 -9.30 -11.37
C ALA A 46 5.35 -10.65 -11.08
N GLU A 47 6.09 -10.78 -9.99
CA GLU A 47 6.75 -12.04 -9.59
C GLU A 47 5.75 -13.19 -9.40
N LEU A 48 4.62 -12.95 -8.72
CA LEU A 48 3.58 -13.96 -8.52
C LEU A 48 2.93 -14.36 -9.84
N MET A 49 2.68 -13.39 -10.73
CA MET A 49 2.12 -13.67 -12.05
C MET A 49 3.10 -14.45 -12.94
N GLU A 50 4.40 -14.16 -12.87
CA GLU A 50 5.45 -14.93 -13.56
C GLU A 50 5.54 -16.37 -13.06
N GLN A 51 5.22 -16.60 -11.78
CA GLN A 51 5.10 -17.95 -11.19
C GLN A 51 3.80 -18.67 -11.59
N GLY A 52 2.96 -18.06 -12.44
CA GLY A 52 1.73 -18.65 -12.96
C GLY A 52 0.48 -18.39 -12.13
N MET A 53 0.58 -17.59 -11.06
CA MET A 53 -0.59 -17.19 -10.27
C MET A 53 -1.50 -16.26 -11.08
N ARG A 54 -2.81 -16.43 -10.98
CA ARG A 54 -3.72 -15.48 -11.65
C ARG A 54 -3.64 -14.15 -10.92
N ARG A 55 -3.78 -13.07 -11.70
CA ARG A 55 -3.71 -11.69 -11.19
C ARG A 55 -4.59 -11.46 -9.95
N ASN A 56 -5.82 -11.98 -9.94
CA ASN A 56 -6.73 -11.77 -8.80
C ASN A 56 -6.24 -12.46 -7.53
N GLU A 57 -5.74 -13.70 -7.63
CA GLU A 57 -5.16 -14.44 -6.50
C GLU A 57 -3.89 -13.74 -5.98
N ALA A 58 -3.05 -13.24 -6.89
CA ALA A 58 -1.86 -12.48 -6.50
C ALA A 58 -2.21 -11.16 -5.79
N LEU A 59 -3.29 -10.50 -6.20
CA LEU A 59 -3.76 -9.27 -5.54
C LEU A 59 -4.27 -9.51 -4.11
N GLU A 60 -4.88 -10.67 -3.84
CA GLU A 60 -5.27 -11.05 -2.48
C GLU A 60 -4.07 -11.15 -1.52
N ILE A 61 -2.87 -11.43 -2.06
CA ILE A 61 -1.62 -11.50 -1.30
C ILE A 61 -0.94 -10.14 -1.22
N VAL A 62 -0.85 -9.43 -2.34
CA VAL A 62 -0.06 -8.19 -2.48
C VAL A 62 -0.74 -7.02 -1.77
N LEU A 63 -2.06 -6.87 -1.92
CA LEU A 63 -2.77 -5.70 -1.42
C LEU A 63 -2.68 -5.57 0.11
N PRO A 64 -2.96 -6.61 0.92
CA PRO A 64 -2.87 -6.49 2.37
C PRO A 64 -1.45 -6.23 2.90
N GLN A 65 -0.42 -6.62 2.14
CA GLN A 65 0.97 -6.45 2.56
C GLN A 65 1.50 -5.02 2.40
N PHE A 66 1.10 -4.32 1.34
CA PHE A 66 1.70 -3.03 1.00
C PHE A 66 0.69 -1.88 0.88
N ILE A 67 -0.56 -2.15 0.53
CA ILE A 67 -1.52 -1.12 0.12
C ILE A 67 -2.66 -1.01 1.15
N LEU A 68 -3.42 -2.08 1.33
CA LEU A 68 -4.58 -2.20 2.20
C LEU A 68 -4.16 -2.67 3.60
N LEU A 69 -3.20 -1.97 4.21
CA LEU A 69 -2.70 -2.31 5.54
C LEU A 69 -3.85 -2.32 6.55
N THR A 70 -3.73 -3.16 7.58
CA THR A 70 -4.75 -3.30 8.63
C THR A 70 -5.10 -1.95 9.24
N PRO A 71 -6.39 -1.54 9.25
CA PRO A 71 -6.81 -0.27 9.84
C PRO A 71 -6.34 -0.09 11.28
N GLU A 72 -6.08 1.15 11.66
CA GLU A 72 -5.81 1.49 13.05
C GLU A 72 -7.05 1.12 13.88
N LYS A 73 -6.84 0.47 15.04
CA LYS A 73 -7.94 0.23 15.98
C LYS A 73 -8.42 1.59 16.46
N ASN A 74 -9.67 1.93 16.14
CA ASN A 74 -10.42 2.87 16.94
C ASN A 74 -10.56 2.22 18.32
N LEU A 75 -9.76 2.68 19.29
CA LEU A 75 -10.06 2.44 20.69
C LEU A 75 -11.25 3.35 21.00
N ASP A 76 -12.46 2.87 20.71
CA ASP A 76 -13.70 3.41 21.30
C ASP A 76 -13.75 3.07 22.81
#